data_AF-A0A967JXP7-F1
#
_entry.id   AF-A0A967JXP7-F1
#
_cell.length_a   1.000
_cell.length_b   1.000
_cell.length_c   1.000
_cell.angle_alpha   90.00
_cell.angle_beta   90.00
_cell.angle_gamma   90.00
#
_symmetry.space_group_name_H-M   'P 1'
#
loop_
_entity.id
_entity.type
_entity.pdbx_description
1 polymer ?
#
loop_
_entity_poly.entity_id
_entity_poly.type
_entity_poly.pdbx_seq_one_letter_code
_entity_poly.pdbx_strand_id
1 'polypeptide(L)'
;MLGARRPDPAHLRRRFFEQFAGRTIIVHAGFLPRWLEELLEQPGGGGHFRVDARRAPGRPPTPVEWIVHAHLLPLGLPVPLLVRATDTDLEVRHLTRGGKPVDPAEVLGLANEIGTRHHARLVPSRRGFEVSWGLPVEDNDIDPLAAL
;
A
#
# COMPACT_ATOMS: atom_id res chain seq x y z
N MET A 1 -37.41 -5.97 -0.95
CA MET A 1 -35.95 -5.98 -1.19
C MET A 1 -35.30 -5.06 -0.17
N LEU A 2 -34.65 -5.61 0.86
CA LEU A 2 -33.93 -4.82 1.86
C LEU A 2 -32.65 -4.29 1.22
N GLY A 3 -32.60 -2.99 0.93
CA GLY A 3 -31.42 -2.34 0.38
C GLY A 3 -30.23 -2.53 1.33
N ALA A 4 -29.17 -3.18 0.85
CA ALA A 4 -27.95 -3.34 1.62
C ALA A 4 -27.42 -1.95 2.01
N ARG A 5 -27.45 -1.65 3.31
CA ARG A 5 -26.96 -0.38 3.85
C ARG A 5 -25.47 -0.31 3.53
N ARG A 6 -25.06 0.68 2.73
CA ARG A 6 -23.64 0.90 2.44
C ARG A 6 -22.90 1.12 3.76
N PRO A 7 -21.78 0.44 4.01
CA PRO A 7 -21.02 0.64 5.24
C PRO A 7 -20.54 2.10 5.33
N ASP A 8 -20.56 2.64 6.54
CA ASP A 8 -20.11 4.01 6.82
C ASP A 8 -18.60 4.15 6.53
N PRO A 9 -18.19 4.98 5.54
CA PRO A 9 -16.78 5.19 5.22
C PRO A 9 -15.94 5.67 6.41
N ALA A 10 -16.51 6.46 7.31
CA ALA A 10 -15.80 6.93 8.50
C ALA A 10 -15.51 5.78 9.47
N HIS A 11 -16.46 4.85 9.62
CA HIS A 11 -16.26 3.64 10.41
C HIS A 11 -15.18 2.74 9.80
N LEU A 12 -15.24 2.46 8.49
CA LEU A 12 -14.24 1.63 7.81
C LEU A 12 -12.83 2.22 7.91
N ARG A 13 -12.70 3.53 7.71
CA ARG A 13 -11.42 4.22 7.89
C ARG A 13 -10.89 4.11 9.31
N ARG A 14 -11.73 4.33 10.32
CA ARG A 14 -11.31 4.20 11.72
C ARG A 14 -10.83 2.78 12.03
N ARG A 15 -11.60 1.77 11.63
CA ARG A 15 -11.24 0.35 11.81
C ARG A 15 -9.94 -0.02 11.10
N PHE A 16 -9.69 0.58 9.93
CA PHE A 16 -8.42 0.39 9.23
C PHE A 16 -7.24 0.88 10.08
N PHE A 17 -7.27 2.12 10.57
CA PHE A 17 -6.16 2.65 11.37
C PHE A 17 -6.03 1.93 12.72
N GLU A 18 -7.13 1.54 13.38
CA GLU A 18 -7.10 0.69 14.58
C GLU A 18 -6.33 -0.63 14.35
N GLN A 19 -6.39 -1.18 13.13
CA GLN A 19 -5.79 -2.47 12.81
C GLN A 19 -4.39 -2.37 12.19
N PHE A 20 -4.11 -1.32 11.42
CA PHE A 20 -2.94 -1.23 10.56
C PHE A 20 -2.00 -0.06 10.89
N ALA A 21 -2.32 0.83 11.83
CA ALA A 21 -1.37 1.87 12.25
C ALA A 21 -0.03 1.25 12.69
N GLY A 22 1.07 1.84 12.23
CA GLY A 22 2.43 1.36 12.45
C GLY A 22 2.82 0.14 11.61
N ARG A 23 1.99 -0.28 10.64
CA ARG A 23 2.22 -1.47 9.81
C ARG A 23 2.42 -1.10 8.34
N THR A 24 3.04 -2.02 7.62
CA THR A 24 3.21 -1.94 6.18
C THR A 24 2.38 -3.01 5.47
N ILE A 25 1.84 -2.66 4.31
CA ILE A 25 0.97 -3.49 3.49
C ILE A 25 1.52 -3.50 2.06
N ILE A 26 1.66 -4.67 1.47
CA ILE A 26 1.92 -4.85 0.05
C ILE A 26 0.61 -5.16 -0.66
N VAL A 27 0.18 -4.25 -1.54
CA VAL A 27 -0.98 -4.43 -2.42
C VAL A 27 -0.47 -4.93 -3.77
N HIS A 28 -0.89 -6.10 -4.22
CA HIS A 28 -0.32 -6.73 -5.41
C HIS A 28 -1.40 -7.28 -6.34
N ALA A 29 -1.11 -7.40 -7.63
CA ALA A 29 -1.99 -8.05 -8.62
C ALA A 29 -1.47 -9.46 -8.99
N GLY A 30 -0.97 -10.17 -7.98
CA GLY A 30 -0.09 -11.33 -8.15
C GLY A 30 1.39 -10.92 -8.14
N PHE A 31 2.26 -11.89 -7.85
CA PHE A 31 3.70 -11.73 -7.91
C PHE A 31 4.27 -12.57 -9.04
N LEU A 32 5.47 -12.21 -9.52
CA LEU A 32 6.25 -13.10 -10.37
C LEU A 32 6.57 -14.40 -9.60
N PRO A 33 6.80 -15.52 -10.29
CA PRO A 33 7.25 -16.75 -9.66
C PRO A 33 8.47 -16.48 -8.77
N ARG A 34 8.51 -17.09 -7.58
CA ARG A 34 9.57 -16.95 -6.57
C ARG A 34 9.78 -15.58 -5.94
N TRP A 35 9.28 -14.48 -6.51
CA TRP A 35 9.47 -13.15 -5.93
C TRP A 35 9.00 -13.06 -4.47
N LEU A 36 7.84 -13.67 -4.16
CA LEU A 36 7.34 -13.71 -2.78
C LEU A 36 8.19 -14.63 -1.89
N GLU A 37 8.68 -15.75 -2.41
CA GLU A 37 9.54 -16.68 -1.66
C GLU A 37 10.85 -15.97 -1.29
N GLU A 38 11.48 -15.33 -2.28
CA GLU A 38 12.68 -14.53 -2.12
C GLU A 38 12.46 -13.36 -1.15
N LEU A 39 11.33 -12.66 -1.21
CA LEU A 39 10.99 -11.63 -0.23
C LEU A 39 10.94 -12.19 1.19
N LEU A 40 10.32 -13.36 1.39
CA LEU A 40 10.22 -13.96 2.71
C LEU A 40 11.58 -14.40 3.27
N GLU A 41 12.58 -14.62 2.42
CA GLU A 41 13.97 -14.89 2.81
C GLU A 41 14.74 -13.62 3.20
N GLN A 42 14.26 -12.43 2.82
CA GLN A 42 14.91 -11.17 3.15
C GLN A 42 14.61 -10.69 4.58
N PRO A 43 15.55 -9.98 5.22
CA PRO A 43 15.28 -9.24 6.44
C PRO A 43 14.07 -8.30 6.27
N GLY A 44 13.06 -8.46 7.12
CA GLY A 44 11.85 -7.62 7.09
C GLY A 44 10.78 -8.03 6.07
N GLY A 45 11.06 -8.93 5.12
CA GLY A 45 10.08 -9.27 4.07
C GLY A 45 8.85 -10.04 4.57
N GLY A 46 8.96 -10.75 5.69
CA GLY A 46 7.82 -11.34 6.42
C GLY A 46 6.94 -10.33 7.16
N GLY A 47 7.41 -9.09 7.37
CA GLY A 47 6.74 -8.08 8.18
C GLY A 47 5.56 -7.36 7.51
N HIS A 48 5.36 -7.60 6.21
CA HIS A 48 4.34 -6.93 5.42
C HIS A 48 3.03 -7.73 5.37
N PHE A 49 1.91 -7.06 5.64
CA PHE A 49 0.60 -7.59 5.26
C PHE A 49 0.51 -7.64 3.74
N ARG A 50 -0.23 -8.61 3.19
CA ARG A 50 -0.35 -8.77 1.73
C ARG A 50 -1.81 -8.79 1.32
N VAL A 51 -2.14 -8.02 0.30
CA VAL A 51 -3.51 -7.91 -0.22
C VAL A 51 -3.48 -8.12 -1.74
N ASP A 52 -4.20 -9.15 -2.20
CA ASP A 52 -4.38 -9.42 -3.62
C ASP A 52 -5.49 -8.53 -4.19
N ALA A 53 -5.09 -7.48 -4.90
CA ALA A 53 -5.98 -6.49 -5.52
C ALA A 53 -6.86 -7.04 -6.64
N ARG A 54 -6.61 -8.27 -7.13
CA ARG A 54 -7.46 -8.91 -8.14
C ARG A 54 -8.74 -9.46 -7.54
N ARG A 55 -8.75 -9.73 -6.24
CA ARG A 55 -9.95 -10.23 -5.55
C ARG A 55 -10.92 -9.09 -5.40
N ALA A 56 -12.16 -9.26 -5.85
CA ALA A 56 -13.19 -8.25 -5.64
C ALA A 56 -13.46 -8.08 -4.13
N PRO A 57 -13.75 -6.84 -3.67
CA PRO A 57 -14.08 -6.61 -2.27
C PRO A 57 -15.37 -7.33 -1.88
N GLY A 58 -15.46 -7.78 -0.62
CA GLY A 58 -16.63 -8.43 -0.07
C GLY A 58 -17.87 -7.52 0.01
N ARG A 59 -19.00 -8.08 0.45
CA ARG A 59 -20.24 -7.33 0.70
C ARG A 59 -20.81 -7.65 2.09
N PRO A 60 -20.58 -6.80 3.11
CA PRO A 60 -19.82 -5.55 3.06
C PRO A 60 -18.29 -5.77 2.95
N PRO A 61 -17.52 -4.81 2.40
CA PRO A 61 -16.06 -4.88 2.35
C PRO A 61 -15.43 -4.84 3.74
N THR A 62 -14.28 -5.50 3.90
CA THR A 62 -13.41 -5.27 5.07
C THR A 62 -12.76 -3.88 5.02
N PRO A 63 -12.23 -3.36 6.14
CA PRO A 63 -11.55 -2.06 6.14
C PRO A 63 -10.40 -1.96 5.13
N VAL A 64 -9.58 -3.02 5.02
CA VAL A 64 -8.45 -3.05 4.08
C VAL A 64 -8.91 -3.17 2.63
N GLU A 65 -9.94 -3.98 2.35
CA GLU A 65 -10.55 -4.05 1.01
C GLU A 65 -11.11 -2.70 0.58
N TRP A 66 -11.78 -2.00 1.49
CA TRP A 66 -12.30 -0.67 1.21
C TRP A 66 -11.18 0.33 0.88
N ILE A 67 -10.11 0.38 1.69
CA ILE A 67 -8.95 1.24 1.40
C ILE A 67 -8.33 0.91 0.04
N VAL A 68 -8.06 -0.37 -0.22
CA VAL A 68 -7.39 -0.81 -1.45
C VAL A 68 -8.22 -0.43 -2.68
N HIS A 69 -9.49 -0.86 -2.72
CA HIS A 69 -10.30 -0.72 -3.92
C HIS A 69 -10.87 0.68 -4.11
N ALA A 70 -11.19 1.42 -3.04
CA ALA A 70 -11.79 2.75 -3.14
C ALA A 70 -10.77 3.89 -3.16
N HIS A 71 -9.55 3.67 -2.66
CA HIS A 71 -8.58 4.77 -2.46
C HIS A 71 -7.19 4.51 -3.06
N LEU A 72 -6.65 3.28 -3.00
CA LEU A 72 -5.29 3.01 -3.50
C LEU A 72 -5.24 2.70 -4.99
N LEU A 73 -6.07 1.76 -5.47
CA LEU A 73 -6.10 1.41 -6.90
C LEU A 73 -6.48 2.59 -7.80
N PRO A 74 -7.42 3.48 -7.43
CA PRO A 74 -7.75 4.65 -8.23
C PRO A 74 -6.61 5.67 -8.41
N LEU A 75 -5.51 5.57 -7.65
CA LEU A 75 -4.32 6.41 -7.84
C LEU A 75 -3.62 6.13 -9.18
N GLY A 76 -3.84 4.96 -9.79
CA GLY A 76 -3.21 4.58 -11.05
C GLY A 76 -1.70 4.29 -10.93
N LEU A 77 -1.20 4.10 -9.71
CA LEU A 77 0.19 3.71 -9.48
C LEU A 77 0.45 2.27 -9.95
N PRO A 78 1.66 1.97 -10.50
CA PRO A 78 2.05 0.61 -10.85
C PRO A 78 1.99 -0.33 -9.65
N VAL A 79 1.48 -1.55 -9.84
CA VAL A 79 1.47 -2.59 -8.79
C VAL A 79 2.69 -3.52 -8.95
N PRO A 80 3.27 -4.04 -7.85
CA PRO A 80 2.81 -3.95 -6.47
C PRO A 80 3.05 -2.59 -5.81
N LEU A 81 2.21 -2.24 -4.83
CA LEU A 81 2.35 -1.05 -3.98
C LEU A 81 2.84 -1.45 -2.60
N LEU A 82 3.79 -0.70 -2.06
CA LEU A 82 4.11 -0.65 -0.64
C LEU A 82 3.33 0.51 -0.02
N VAL A 83 2.59 0.21 1.03
CA VAL A 83 1.78 1.17 1.78
C VAL A 83 2.24 1.15 3.22
N ARG A 84 2.65 2.30 3.74
CA ARG A 84 2.88 2.48 5.17
C ARG A 84 1.67 3.19 5.77
N ALA A 85 1.03 2.54 6.74
CA ALA A 85 -0.03 3.17 7.52
C ALA A 85 0.59 3.77 8.78
N THR A 86 0.64 5.09 8.85
CA THR A 86 1.05 5.81 10.06
C THR A 86 -0.15 5.89 11.02
N ASP A 87 0.03 6.57 12.15
CA ASP A 87 -1.08 6.85 13.07
C ASP A 87 -2.14 7.77 12.46
N THR A 88 -1.79 8.53 11.40
CA THR A 88 -2.64 9.61 10.90
C THR A 88 -2.90 9.58 9.40
N ASP A 89 -2.09 8.89 8.61
CA ASP A 89 -2.16 8.90 7.15
C ASP A 89 -1.58 7.63 6.53
N LEU A 90 -1.65 7.55 5.20
CA LEU A 90 -1.01 6.50 4.42
C LEU A 90 0.04 7.13 3.51
N GLU A 91 1.21 6.52 3.43
CA GLU A 91 2.23 6.83 2.43
C GLU A 91 2.35 5.64 1.48
N VAL A 92 2.41 5.93 0.18
CA VAL A 92 2.31 4.93 -0.88
C VAL A 92 3.47 5.11 -1.84
N ARG A 93 4.17 4.00 -2.08
CA ARG A 93 5.24 3.88 -3.07
C ARG A 93 5.04 2.60 -3.87
N HIS A 94 5.34 2.57 -5.16
CA HIS A 94 5.28 1.31 -5.89
C HIS A 94 6.58 0.54 -5.78
N LEU A 95 6.49 -0.76 -5.98
CA LEU A 95 7.59 -1.72 -5.95
C LEU A 95 7.92 -2.15 -7.37
N THR A 96 7.96 -1.21 -8.31
CA THR A 96 8.31 -1.47 -9.71
C THR A 96 9.36 -0.50 -10.25
N ARG A 97 10.20 -0.99 -11.18
CA ARG A 97 11.17 -0.20 -11.95
C ARG A 97 11.25 -0.80 -13.36
N GLY A 98 11.22 0.03 -14.41
CA GLY A 98 11.22 -0.44 -15.79
C GLY A 98 10.06 -1.40 -16.14
N GLY A 99 8.90 -1.23 -15.48
CA GLY A 99 7.71 -2.07 -15.69
C GLY A 99 7.77 -3.46 -15.05
N LYS A 100 8.80 -3.77 -14.25
CA LYS A 100 8.93 -5.03 -13.51
C LYS A 100 8.96 -4.76 -12.00
N PRO A 101 8.55 -5.71 -11.16
CA PRO A 101 8.79 -5.62 -9.72
C PRO A 101 10.28 -5.39 -9.43
N VAL A 102 10.59 -4.57 -8.41
CA VAL A 102 11.96 -4.40 -7.89
C VAL A 102 12.48 -5.72 -7.31
N ASP A 103 13.79 -5.83 -7.10
CA ASP A 103 14.36 -7.00 -6.42
C ASP A 103 13.79 -7.10 -4.99
N PRO A 104 13.41 -8.29 -4.49
CA PRO A 104 12.96 -8.44 -3.11
C PRO A 104 13.92 -7.89 -2.04
N ALA A 105 15.24 -7.93 -2.28
CA ALA A 105 16.25 -7.36 -1.37
C ALA A 105 16.16 -5.83 -1.24
N GLU A 106 15.56 -5.15 -2.23
CA GLU A 106 15.37 -3.71 -2.25
C GLU A 106 14.16 -3.25 -1.40
N VAL A 107 13.23 -4.15 -1.07
CA VAL A 107 11.96 -3.79 -0.43
C VAL A 107 12.16 -3.18 0.96
N LEU A 108 13.15 -3.64 1.74
CA LEU A 108 13.45 -3.07 3.05
C LEU A 108 13.93 -1.62 2.94
N GLY A 109 14.82 -1.33 1.97
CA GLY A 109 15.28 0.03 1.71
C GLY A 109 14.13 0.97 1.34
N LEU A 110 13.26 0.53 0.42
CA LEU A 110 12.06 1.29 0.04
C LEU A 110 11.12 1.52 1.23
N ALA A 111 10.97 0.54 2.12
CA ALA A 111 10.15 0.66 3.32
C ALA A 111 10.73 1.64 4.34
N ASN A 112 12.06 1.71 4.47
CA ASN A 112 12.73 2.66 5.35
C ASN A 112 12.58 4.10 4.82
N GLU A 113 12.67 4.29 3.51
CA GLU A 113 12.58 5.61 2.87
C GLU A 113 11.15 6.14 2.69
N ILE A 114 10.11 5.29 2.73
CA ILE A 114 8.75 5.67 2.30
C ILE A 114 8.19 6.91 3.01
N GLY A 115 8.66 7.20 4.23
CA GLY A 115 8.26 8.39 4.97
C GLY A 115 8.70 9.72 4.38
N THR A 116 9.81 9.73 3.67
CA THR A 116 10.37 10.92 3.03
C THR A 116 10.26 10.82 1.51
N ARG A 117 10.29 9.61 0.96
CA ARG A 117 10.22 9.29 -0.47
C ARG A 117 9.00 8.42 -0.76
N HIS A 118 7.84 9.06 -0.97
CA HIS A 118 6.61 8.41 -1.43
C HIS A 118 6.08 9.07 -2.71
N HIS A 119 5.31 8.35 -3.51
CA HIS A 119 4.62 8.93 -4.67
C HIS A 119 3.33 9.62 -4.25
N ALA A 120 2.60 9.05 -3.30
CA ALA A 120 1.35 9.60 -2.80
C ALA A 120 1.26 9.50 -1.29
N ARG A 121 0.70 10.53 -0.66
CA ARG A 121 0.28 10.54 0.73
C ARG A 121 -1.22 10.80 0.81
N LEU A 122 -1.91 9.97 1.58
CA LEU A 122 -3.36 10.01 1.73
C LEU A 122 -3.69 10.43 3.15
N VAL A 123 -4.19 11.65 3.32
CA VAL A 123 -4.59 12.20 4.62
C VAL A 123 -6.10 12.05 4.79
N PRO A 124 -6.60 11.46 5.89
CA PRO A 124 -8.03 11.35 6.19
C PRO A 124 -8.76 12.69 6.08
N SER A 125 -9.85 12.71 5.32
CA SER A 125 -10.72 13.89 5.18
C SER A 125 -12.19 13.54 5.42
N ARG A 126 -13.09 14.53 5.44
CA ARG A 126 -14.53 14.27 5.60
C ARG A 126 -15.11 13.40 4.48
N ARG A 127 -14.51 13.39 3.28
CA ARG A 127 -14.99 12.66 2.09
C ARG A 127 -14.22 11.36 1.81
N GLY A 128 -13.26 10.99 2.66
CA GLY A 128 -12.41 9.83 2.44
C GLY A 128 -10.96 10.18 2.76
N PHE A 129 -10.18 10.44 1.71
CA PHE A 129 -8.79 10.88 1.79
C PHE A 129 -8.55 12.04 0.82
N GLU A 130 -7.75 13.01 1.25
CA GLU A 130 -7.09 13.97 0.36
C GLU A 130 -5.73 13.39 -0.06
N VAL A 131 -5.41 13.49 -1.34
CA VAL A 131 -4.19 12.94 -1.93
C VAL A 131 -3.21 14.08 -2.18
N SER A 132 -2.01 14.00 -1.62
CA SER A 132 -0.86 14.81 -2.03
C SER A 132 0.16 13.93 -2.74
N TRP A 133 0.67 14.42 -3.87
CA TRP A 133 1.70 13.75 -4.66
C TRP A 133 3.08 14.20 -4.20
N GLY A 134 4.00 13.23 -4.07
CA GLY A 134 5.39 13.44 -3.71
C GLY A 134 6.29 13.29 -4.92
N LEU A 135 7.07 12.20 -4.95
CA LEU A 135 7.96 11.87 -6.06
C LEU A 135 7.19 11.58 -7.36
N PRO A 136 7.73 11.95 -8.53
CA PRO A 136 7.25 11.45 -9.82
C PRO A 136 7.15 9.92 -9.79
N VAL A 137 6.17 9.35 -10.50
CA VAL A 137 5.94 7.90 -10.50
C VAL A 137 7.15 7.17 -11.07
N GLU A 138 7.79 7.74 -12.09
CA GLU A 138 9.01 7.21 -12.68
C GLU A 138 10.26 7.26 -11.77
N ASP A 139 10.27 8.13 -10.75
CA ASP A 139 11.39 8.28 -9.80
C ASP A 139 11.20 7.33 -8.62
N ASN A 140 11.59 6.07 -8.82
CA ASN A 140 11.48 5.02 -7.82
C ASN A 140 12.82 4.39 -7.43
N ASP A 141 13.91 5.14 -7.54
CA ASP A 141 15.24 4.70 -7.13
C ASP A 141 15.41 4.78 -5.60
N ILE A 142 16.19 3.85 -5.07
CA ILE A 142 16.63 3.83 -3.66
C ILE A 142 17.89 4.66 -3.57
N ASP A 143 18.02 5.46 -2.52
CA ASP A 143 19.30 6.09 -2.22
C ASP A 143 20.26 5.01 -1.68
N PRO A 144 21.34 4.66 -2.41
CA PRO A 144 22.28 3.63 -1.97
C PRO A 144 22.97 3.97 -0.64
N LEU A 145 22.91 5.22 -0.17
CA LEU A 145 23.45 5.67 1.11
C LEU A 145 22.44 5.60 2.27
N ALA A 146 21.13 5.39 1.99
CA ALA A 146 20.08 5.28 3.02
C ALA A 146 19.85 3.85 3.52
N ALA A 147 20.54 2.86 2.93
CA ALA A 147 20.42 1.43 3.25
C ALA A 147 21.49 0.92 4.25
N LEU A 148 22.31 1.82 4.81
CA LEU A 148 23.32 1.55 5.86
C LEU A 148 22.89 2.18 7.20
#